data_AF-A0A7S1IUA9-F1
#
_entry.id   AF-A0A7S1IUA9-F1
#
_cell.length_a   1.000
_cell.length_b   1.000
_cell.length_c   1.000
_cell.angle_alpha   90.00
_cell.angle_beta   90.00
_cell.angle_gamma   90.00
#
_symmetry.space_group_name_H-M   'P 1'
#
loop_
_entity.id
_entity.type
_entity.pdbx_description
1 polymer ?
#
loop_
_entity_poly.entity_id
_entity_poly.type
_entity_poly.pdbx_seq_one_letter_code
_entity_poly.pdbx_strand_id
1 'polypeptide(L)'
;LECSHTFCNSCVREWLQQQPVCPVCRNPVHMDKAFANRALNNLVERMLEKLPPNSAIRLDRQERIQLLQQSRQQEQAALLALEHAERFYNSQVANRRVSVQEQRQMAADLAAYAHMQAHSPQHTPMLSMLSSSREPPPSYPNLS
;
A
#
# COMPACT_ATOMS: atom_id res chain seq x y z
N LEU A 1 -19.63 22.76 -24.35
CA LEU A 1 -20.91 22.82 -23.58
C LEU A 1 -22.07 22.47 -24.51
N GLU A 2 -23.26 22.18 -24.00
CA GLU A 2 -24.45 21.91 -24.84
C GLU A 2 -24.79 23.09 -25.76
N CYS A 3 -24.53 24.33 -25.32
CA CYS A 3 -24.69 25.55 -26.13
C CYS A 3 -23.54 25.83 -27.10
N SER A 4 -22.72 24.83 -27.43
CA SER A 4 -21.55 24.85 -28.35
C SER A 4 -20.40 25.83 -28.04
N HIS A 5 -20.56 26.76 -27.09
CA HIS A 5 -19.45 27.60 -26.63
C HIS A 5 -18.34 26.76 -25.98
N THR A 6 -17.10 27.06 -26.35
CA THR A 6 -15.90 26.38 -25.88
C THR A 6 -15.04 27.34 -25.07
N PHE A 7 -14.49 26.82 -23.96
CA PHE A 7 -13.66 27.58 -23.03
C PHE A 7 -12.48 26.72 -22.58
N CYS A 8 -11.48 27.37 -21.99
CA CYS A 8 -10.49 26.67 -21.20
C CYS A 8 -11.17 25.95 -20.02
N ASN A 9 -10.70 24.76 -19.70
CA ASN A 9 -11.36 23.90 -18.74
C ASN A 9 -11.35 24.48 -17.31
N SER A 10 -10.24 25.07 -16.86
CA SER A 10 -10.17 25.75 -15.55
C SER A 10 -11.08 26.98 -15.51
N CYS A 11 -11.04 27.80 -16.56
CA CYS A 11 -11.82 29.03 -16.68
C CYS A 11 -13.33 28.78 -16.53
N VAL A 12 -13.84 27.77 -17.24
CA VAL A 12 -15.28 27.46 -17.18
C VAL A 12 -15.67 26.83 -15.85
N ARG A 13 -14.81 26.02 -15.23
CA ARG A 13 -15.09 25.48 -13.90
C ARG A 13 -15.16 26.57 -12.85
N GLU A 14 -14.22 27.50 -12.85
CA GLU A 14 -14.17 28.62 -11.91
C GLU A 14 -15.42 29.51 -12.05
N TRP A 15 -15.82 29.85 -13.28
CA TRP A 15 -17.06 30.59 -13.52
C TRP A 15 -18.30 29.87 -12.97
N LEU A 16 -18.41 28.56 -13.25
CA LEU A 16 -19.59 27.78 -12.91
C LEU A 16 -19.73 27.47 -11.41
N GLN A 17 -18.66 27.66 -10.62
CA GLN A 17 -18.76 27.67 -9.15
C GLN A 17 -19.60 28.84 -8.65
N GLN A 18 -19.62 29.96 -9.38
CA GLN A 18 -20.37 31.16 -9.00
C GLN A 18 -21.71 31.26 -9.72
N GLN A 19 -21.74 30.91 -11.01
CA GLN A 19 -22.90 31.10 -11.88
C GLN A 19 -23.08 29.88 -12.79
N PRO A 20 -24.08 28.99 -12.60
CA PRO A 20 -24.25 27.75 -13.36
C PRO A 20 -24.83 27.96 -14.77
N VAL A 21 -24.38 29.00 -15.46
CA VAL A 21 -24.82 29.43 -16.79
C VAL A 21 -23.63 29.71 -17.70
N CYS A 22 -23.83 29.60 -19.01
CA CYS A 22 -22.79 29.90 -19.99
C CYS A 22 -22.40 31.39 -19.92
N PRO A 23 -21.10 31.74 -19.85
CA PRO A 23 -20.64 33.13 -19.83
C PRO A 23 -21.09 33.97 -21.03
N VAL A 24 -21.37 33.32 -22.16
CA VAL A 24 -21.70 33.99 -23.43
C VAL A 24 -23.21 34.12 -23.61
N CYS A 25 -23.94 33.00 -23.60
CA CYS A 25 -25.37 33.00 -23.93
C CYS A 25 -26.29 32.86 -22.72
N ARG A 26 -25.75 32.69 -21.51
CA ARG A 26 -26.50 32.51 -20.25
C ARG A 26 -27.43 31.28 -20.20
N ASN A 27 -27.34 30.37 -21.17
CA ASN A 27 -28.03 29.08 -21.07
C ASN A 27 -27.52 28.29 -19.86
N PRO A 28 -28.39 27.52 -19.17
CA PRO A 28 -27.97 26.61 -18.11
C PRO A 28 -26.86 25.68 -18.57
N VAL A 29 -25.91 25.39 -17.68
CA VAL A 29 -24.78 24.51 -17.97
C VAL A 29 -24.72 23.35 -17.00
N HIS A 30 -24.69 22.15 -17.55
CA HIS A 30 -24.50 20.90 -16.83
C HIS A 30 -23.06 20.40 -17.04
N MET A 31 -22.25 20.36 -15.97
CA MET A 31 -20.82 20.04 -16.05
C MET A 31 -20.55 18.58 -16.41
N ASP A 32 -21.41 17.67 -15.99
CA ASP A 32 -21.44 16.25 -16.36
C ASP A 32 -21.61 16.04 -17.88
N LYS A 33 -22.24 17.01 -18.56
CA LYS A 33 -22.43 17.01 -20.02
C LYS A 33 -21.37 17.79 -20.78
N ALA A 34 -20.42 18.40 -20.09
CA ALA A 34 -19.34 19.13 -20.75
C ALA A 34 -18.27 18.15 -21.26
N PHE A 35 -17.99 18.24 -22.56
CA PHE A 35 -16.97 17.42 -23.22
C PHE A 35 -15.81 18.28 -23.73
N ALA A 36 -14.63 17.67 -23.83
CA ALA A 36 -13.46 18.30 -24.42
C ALA A 36 -13.63 18.44 -25.93
N ASN A 37 -13.43 19.66 -26.45
CA ASN A 37 -13.45 19.89 -27.89
C ASN A 37 -12.13 19.39 -28.53
N ARG A 38 -12.10 18.11 -28.90
CA ARG A 38 -10.91 17.46 -29.48
C ARG A 38 -10.46 18.11 -30.79
N ALA A 39 -11.40 18.58 -31.62
CA ALA A 39 -11.06 19.25 -32.87
C ALA A 39 -10.28 20.56 -32.64
N LEU A 40 -10.72 21.38 -31.68
CA LEU A 40 -9.99 22.59 -31.30
C LEU A 40 -8.64 22.26 -30.64
N ASN A 41 -8.58 21.25 -29.79
CA ASN A 41 -7.30 20.83 -29.19
C ASN A 41 -6.27 20.42 -30.26
N ASN A 42 -6.68 19.58 -31.22
CA ASN A 42 -5.81 19.16 -32.32
C ASN A 42 -5.38 20.34 -33.20
N LEU A 43 -6.29 21.30 -33.42
CA LEU A 43 -5.96 22.51 -34.17
C LEU A 43 -4.88 23.34 -33.45
N VAL A 44 -5.02 23.54 -32.14
CA VAL A 44 -4.02 24.23 -31.32
C VAL A 44 -2.67 23.52 -31.40
N GLU A 45 -2.64 22.19 -31.34
CA GLU A 45 -1.39 21.42 -31.47
C GLU A 45 -0.70 21.65 -32.82
N ARG A 46 -1.45 21.56 -33.92
CA ARG A 46 -0.92 21.86 -35.26
C ARG A 46 -0.46 23.31 -35.43
N MET A 47 -1.13 24.26 -34.77
CA MET A 47 -0.70 25.66 -34.77
C MET A 47 0.65 25.82 -34.04
N LEU A 48 0.82 25.12 -32.93
CA LEU A 48 2.07 25.13 -32.16
C LEU A 48 3.22 24.45 -32.90
N GLU A 49 2.96 23.38 -33.65
CA GLU A 49 3.96 22.71 -34.49
C GLU A 49 4.59 23.63 -35.54
N LYS A 50 3.82 24.60 -36.05
CA LYS A 50 4.30 25.60 -37.00
C LYS A 50 5.20 26.66 -36.38
N LEU A 51 5.24 26.77 -35.05
CA LEU A 51 6.11 27.71 -34.35
C LEU A 51 7.52 27.12 -34.19
N PRO A 52 8.58 27.96 -34.23
CA PRO A 52 9.93 27.53 -33.91
C PRO A 52 9.99 26.78 -32.58
N PRO A 53 10.78 25.69 -32.46
CA PRO A 53 10.84 24.87 -31.25
C PRO A 53 11.10 25.65 -29.96
N ASN A 54 11.93 26.68 -30.03
CA ASN A 54 12.34 27.50 -28.89
C ASN A 54 11.44 28.74 -28.69
N SER A 55 10.26 28.77 -29.31
CA SER A 55 9.30 29.85 -29.06
C SER A 55 8.79 29.77 -27.63
N ALA A 56 8.68 30.93 -26.95
CA ALA A 56 8.25 31.01 -25.56
C ALA A 56 6.90 30.31 -25.32
N ILE A 57 5.97 30.40 -26.28
CA ILE A 57 4.66 29.75 -26.22
C ILE A 57 4.77 28.22 -26.16
N ARG A 58 5.66 27.61 -26.98
CA ARG A 58 5.86 26.16 -26.98
C ARG A 58 6.50 25.69 -25.68
N LEU A 59 7.51 26.43 -25.20
CA LEU A 59 8.22 26.12 -23.97
C LEU A 59 7.29 26.21 -22.75
N ASP A 60 6.51 27.28 -22.61
CA ASP A 60 5.52 27.43 -21.53
C ASP A 60 4.48 26.29 -21.54
N ARG A 61 3.93 25.95 -22.72
CA ARG A 61 3.00 24.82 -22.81
C ARG A 61 3.67 23.49 -22.41
N GLN A 62 4.90 23.25 -22.85
CA GLN A 62 5.62 22.02 -22.55
C GLN A 62 5.91 21.91 -21.05
N GLU A 63 6.39 22.98 -20.43
CA GLU A 63 6.62 23.05 -18.99
C GLU A 63 5.33 22.78 -18.20
N ARG A 64 4.23 23.45 -18.55
CA ARG A 64 2.92 23.23 -17.92
C ARG A 64 2.46 21.77 -18.03
N ILE A 65 2.62 21.14 -19.20
CA ILE A 65 2.26 19.74 -19.40
C ILE A 65 3.14 18.82 -18.55
N GLN A 66 4.44 19.07 -18.48
CA GLN A 66 5.38 18.30 -17.65
C GLN A 66 5.03 18.39 -16.17
N LEU A 67 4.77 19.59 -15.65
CA LEU A 67 4.37 19.80 -14.26
C LEU A 67 3.08 19.02 -13.93
N LEU A 68 2.08 19.08 -14.80
CA LEU A 68 0.83 18.32 -14.63
C LEU A 68 1.06 16.80 -14.68
N GLN A 69 1.98 16.32 -15.52
CA GLN A 69 2.33 14.90 -15.59
C GLN A 69 3.04 14.43 -14.32
N GLN A 70 4.01 15.21 -13.83
CA GLN A 70 4.73 14.92 -12.58
C GLN A 70 3.79 14.90 -11.39
N SER A 71 2.89 15.89 -11.27
CA SER A 71 1.88 15.93 -10.20
C SER A 71 0.99 14.68 -10.22
N ARG A 72 0.50 14.25 -11.40
CA ARG A 72 -0.27 13.01 -11.54
C ARG A 72 0.52 11.76 -11.17
N GLN A 73 1.79 11.69 -11.55
CA GLN A 73 2.67 10.56 -11.21
C GLN A 73 2.91 10.49 -9.70
N GLN A 74 3.12 11.62 -9.04
CA GLN A 74 3.27 11.70 -7.59
C GLN A 74 2.00 11.24 -6.86
N GLU A 75 0.83 11.70 -7.30
CA GLU A 75 -0.46 11.27 -6.75
C GLU A 75 -0.65 9.76 -6.91
N GLN A 76 -0.41 9.21 -8.10
CA GLN A 76 -0.53 7.78 -8.36
C GLN A 76 0.48 6.96 -7.54
N ALA A 77 1.73 7.43 -7.42
CA ALA A 77 2.74 6.77 -6.60
C ALA A 77 2.36 6.77 -5.11
N ALA A 78 1.78 7.87 -4.61
CA ALA A 78 1.30 7.97 -3.24
C ALA A 78 0.17 6.97 -2.97
N LEU A 79 -0.80 6.83 -3.88
CA LEU A 79 -1.88 5.85 -3.77
C LEU A 79 -1.34 4.42 -3.72
N LEU A 80 -0.41 4.07 -4.62
CA LEU A 80 0.23 2.76 -4.62
C LEU A 80 1.02 2.48 -3.34
N ALA A 81 1.70 3.50 -2.80
CA ALA A 81 2.41 3.39 -1.52
C ALA A 81 1.47 3.09 -0.35
N LEU A 82 0.28 3.72 -0.34
CA LEU A 82 -0.75 3.44 0.66
C LEU A 82 -1.28 2.00 0.55
N GLU A 83 -1.57 1.52 -0.67
CA GLU A 83 -1.98 0.13 -0.88
C GLU A 83 -0.91 -0.86 -0.40
N HIS A 84 0.37 -0.57 -0.67
CA HIS A 84 1.48 -1.40 -0.22
C HIS A 84 1.62 -1.39 1.31
N ALA A 85 1.48 -0.22 1.94
CA ALA A 85 1.50 -0.11 3.39
C ALA A 85 0.36 -0.90 4.04
N GLU A 86 -0.85 -0.84 3.46
CA GLU A 86 -2.01 -1.61 3.93
C GLU A 86 -1.78 -3.13 3.80
N ARG A 87 -1.31 -3.59 2.63
CA ARG A 87 -0.97 -5.01 2.42
C ARG A 87 0.08 -5.50 3.42
N PHE A 88 1.11 -4.68 3.66
CA PHE A 88 2.16 -5.00 4.61
C PHE A 88 1.63 -5.07 6.06
N TYR A 89 0.83 -4.10 6.48
CA TYR A 89 0.20 -4.10 7.80
C TYR A 89 -0.69 -5.35 8.00
N ASN A 90 -1.55 -5.66 7.04
CA ASN A 90 -2.44 -6.81 7.11
C ASN A 90 -1.66 -8.14 7.18
N SER A 91 -0.57 -8.26 6.41
CA SER A 91 0.35 -9.41 6.48
C SER A 91 0.99 -9.56 7.86
N GLN A 92 1.50 -8.48 8.44
CA GLN A 92 2.06 -8.52 9.79
C GLN A 92 1.04 -8.96 10.84
N VAL A 93 -0.19 -8.42 10.78
CA VAL A 93 -1.27 -8.81 11.70
C VAL A 93 -1.62 -10.30 11.53
N ALA A 94 -1.69 -10.80 10.30
CA ALA A 94 -1.93 -12.21 10.03
C ALA A 94 -0.82 -13.10 10.61
N ASN A 95 0.45 -12.77 10.34
CA ASN A 95 1.60 -13.51 10.88
C ASN A 95 1.60 -13.54 12.42
N ARG A 96 1.26 -12.42 13.06
CA ARG A 96 1.14 -12.36 14.53
C ARG A 96 -0.02 -13.22 15.06
N ARG A 97 -1.13 -13.33 14.33
CA ARG A 97 -2.24 -14.22 14.73
C ARG A 97 -1.85 -15.68 14.65
N VAL A 98 -1.15 -16.07 13.58
CA VAL A 98 -0.64 -17.44 13.38
C VAL A 98 0.31 -17.80 14.52
N SER A 99 1.28 -16.95 14.85
CA SER A 99 2.23 -17.24 15.93
C SER A 99 1.57 -17.39 17.31
N VAL A 100 0.51 -16.61 17.59
CA VAL A 100 -0.26 -16.77 18.84
C VAL A 100 -1.06 -18.08 18.85
N GLN A 101 -1.60 -18.52 17.72
CA GLN A 101 -2.33 -19.80 17.63
C GLN A 101 -1.39 -20.99 17.84
N GLU A 102 -0.19 -20.97 17.24
CA GLU A 102 0.83 -22.01 17.42
C GLU A 102 1.25 -22.15 18.89
N GLN A 103 1.47 -21.03 19.58
CA GLN A 103 1.78 -21.03 21.02
C GLN A 103 0.65 -21.63 21.87
N ARG A 104 -0.62 -21.32 21.55
CA ARG A 104 -1.78 -21.88 22.25
C ARG A 104 -1.91 -23.38 22.03
N GLN A 105 -1.69 -23.85 20.80
CA GLN A 105 -1.73 -25.27 20.48
C GLN A 105 -0.64 -26.03 21.24
N MET A 106 0.59 -25.53 21.22
CA MET A 106 1.69 -26.12 21.96
C MET A 106 1.41 -26.19 23.48
N ALA A 107 0.82 -25.14 24.06
CA ALA A 107 0.43 -25.14 25.46
C ALA A 107 -0.69 -26.17 25.76
N ALA A 108 -1.67 -26.31 24.86
CA ALA A 108 -2.73 -27.31 24.97
C ALA A 108 -2.19 -28.74 24.90
N ASP A 109 -1.25 -29.00 23.97
CA ASP A 109 -0.60 -30.30 23.81
C ASP A 109 0.22 -30.67 25.06
N LEU A 110 0.97 -29.71 25.62
CA LEU A 110 1.69 -29.85 26.89
C LEU A 110 0.74 -30.16 28.07
N ALA A 111 -0.39 -29.47 28.15
CA ALA A 111 -1.38 -29.71 29.19
C ALA A 111 -2.04 -31.09 29.06
N ALA A 112 -2.37 -31.51 27.84
CA ALA A 112 -2.90 -32.85 27.56
C ALA A 112 -1.89 -33.93 27.95
N TYR A 113 -0.61 -33.74 27.62
CA TYR A 113 0.46 -34.65 28.00
C TYR A 113 0.62 -34.76 29.52
N ALA A 114 0.60 -33.63 30.25
CA ALA A 114 0.67 -33.63 31.71
C ALA A 114 -0.53 -34.37 32.35
N HIS A 115 -1.73 -34.17 31.81
CA HIS A 115 -2.93 -34.88 32.26
C HIS A 115 -2.83 -36.40 32.02
N MET A 116 -2.29 -36.82 30.87
CA MET A 116 -2.04 -38.24 30.59
C MET A 116 -1.04 -38.86 31.58
N GLN A 117 0.02 -38.14 31.94
CA GLN A 117 0.98 -38.62 32.95
C GLN A 117 0.37 -38.72 34.35
N ALA A 118 -0.49 -37.76 34.74
CA ALA A 118 -1.14 -37.74 36.04
C ALA A 118 -2.19 -38.86 36.21
N HIS A 119 -2.73 -39.40 35.12
CA HIS A 119 -3.68 -40.53 35.12
C HIS A 119 -3.02 -41.86 34.75
N SER A 120 -1.68 -41.90 34.67
CA SER A 120 -0.94 -43.14 34.55
C SER A 120 -1.00 -43.89 35.89
N PRO A 121 -1.46 -45.15 35.95
CA PRO A 121 -1.49 -45.93 37.18
C PRO A 121 -0.05 -46.10 37.68
N GLN A 122 0.17 -45.76 38.95
CA GLN A 122 1.49 -45.74 39.56
C GLN A 122 2.18 -47.11 39.45
N HIS A 123 3.31 -47.16 38.74
CA HIS A 123 4.34 -48.15 39.03
C HIS A 123 5.22 -47.56 40.14
N THR A 124 4.98 -47.97 41.38
CA THR A 124 5.87 -47.71 42.52
C THR A 124 7.28 -48.22 42.21
N PRO A 125 8.35 -47.43 42.36
CA PRO A 125 9.70 -47.95 42.23
C PRO A 125 10.03 -48.78 43.47
N MET A 126 10.27 -50.08 43.26
CA MET A 126 10.83 -50.97 44.29
C MET A 126 12.22 -50.46 44.69
N LEU A 127 12.31 -50.04 45.94
CA LEU A 127 13.55 -49.70 46.62
C LEU A 127 14.28 -51.01 46.93
N SER A 128 15.09 -51.51 45.98
CA SER A 128 15.98 -52.66 46.23
C SER A 128 17.43 -52.21 46.31
N MET A 129 17.89 -52.13 47.55
CA MET A 129 19.25 -52.39 48.03
C MET A 129 20.12 -53.15 47.01
N LEU A 130 21.22 -52.55 46.55
CA LEU A 130 22.49 -53.24 46.37
C LEU A 130 23.64 -52.22 46.41
N SER A 131 24.32 -52.24 47.55
CA SER A 131 25.68 -51.77 47.76
C SER A 131 26.66 -52.44 46.80
N SER A 132 27.50 -51.65 46.10
CA SER A 132 28.91 -52.01 45.83
C SER A 132 29.72 -50.83 45.28
N SER A 133 30.77 -50.52 46.04
CA SER A 133 32.11 -50.10 45.64
C SER A 133 32.30 -48.76 44.91
N ARG A 134 32.70 -47.77 45.72
CA ARG A 134 33.55 -46.65 45.32
C ARG A 134 34.91 -47.16 44.85
N GLU A 135 35.34 -46.73 43.66
CA GLU A 135 36.76 -46.55 43.35
C GLU A 135 37.01 -45.07 42.96
N PRO A 136 38.04 -44.40 43.49
CA PRO A 136 38.42 -43.03 43.15
C PRO A 136 39.31 -42.97 41.86
N PRO A 137 39.54 -41.77 41.29
CA PRO A 137 39.68 -41.55 39.85
C PRO A 137 41.15 -41.53 39.36
N PRO A 138 41.42 -41.67 38.05
CA PRO A 138 42.69 -41.23 37.47
C PRO A 138 42.63 -39.74 37.07
N SER A 139 43.57 -39.00 37.62
CA SER A 139 43.95 -37.62 37.30
C SER A 139 44.51 -37.50 35.87
N TYR A 140 44.05 -36.53 35.09
CA TYR A 140 44.71 -36.11 33.86
C TYR A 140 45.50 -34.82 34.08
N PRO A 141 46.76 -34.72 33.59
CA PRO A 141 47.56 -33.51 33.67
C PRO A 141 47.13 -32.48 32.62
N ASN A 142 47.24 -31.22 33.04
CA ASN A 142 47.05 -30.01 32.25
C ASN A 142 48.23 -29.87 31.26
N LEU A 143 47.95 -29.61 29.98
CA LEU A 143 48.95 -29.27 28.97
C LEU A 143 48.56 -27.92 28.37
N SER A 144 49.24 -26.88 28.88
CA SER A 144 49.61 -25.67 28.15
C SER A 144 51.03 -25.86 27.60
#